data_AF-A0A920NSM7-F1
#
_entry.id   AF-A0A920NSM7-F1
#
_cell.length_a   1.000
_cell.length_b   1.000
_cell.length_c   1.000
_cell.angle_alpha   90.00
_cell.angle_beta   90.00
_cell.angle_gamma   90.00
#
_symmetry.space_group_name_H-M   'P 1'
#
loop_
_entity.id
_entity.type
_entity.pdbx_description
1 polymer ?
#
loop_
_entity_poly.entity_id
_entity_poly.type
_entity_poly.pdbx_seq_one_letter_code
_entity_poly.pdbx_strand_id
1 'polypeptide(L)' 'MITKTYSFDTYMDGIGFVIRLAEKAEEVNHHPEIQVGWCTVSVSFTSHDRGVYYSLC' A
#
# COMPACT_ATOMS: atom_id res chain seq x y z
N MET A 1 -8.79 -9.99 4.69
CA MET A 1 -7.61 -9.44 3.99
C MET A 1 -7.88 -9.51 2.51
N ILE A 2 -7.78 -8.38 1.82
CA ILE A 2 -7.94 -8.31 0.36
C ILE A 2 -6.62 -7.79 -0.19
N THR A 3 -6.02 -8.55 -1.09
CA THR A 3 -4.75 -8.20 -1.74
C THR A 3 -4.98 -8.00 -3.22
N LYS A 4 -4.36 -6.97 -3.78
CA LYS A 4 -4.34 -6.70 -5.21
C LYS A 4 -2.95 -6.29 -5.68
N THR A 5 -2.51 -6.88 -6.77
CA THR A 5 -1.23 -6.57 -7.41
C THR A 5 -1.47 -5.73 -8.66
N TYR A 6 -0.66 -4.70 -8.82
CA TYR A 6 -0.62 -3.80 -9.96
C TYR A 6 0.72 -3.96 -10.67
N SER A 7 0.70 -4.00 -12.00
CA SER A 7 1.92 -4.05 -12.82
C SER A 7 2.14 -2.71 -13.52
N PHE A 8 3.40 -2.37 -13.74
CA PHE A 8 3.84 -1.09 -14.33
C PHE A 8 4.90 -1.34 -15.40
N ASP A 9 5.13 -0.37 -16.28
CA ASP A 9 6.14 -0.48 -17.34
C ASP A 9 7.56 -0.32 -16.80
N THR A 10 7.75 0.52 -15.78
CA THR A 10 9.04 0.72 -15.11
C THR A 10 8.93 0.60 -13.59
N TYR A 11 10.07 0.36 -12.93
CA TYR A 11 10.15 0.34 -11.47
C TYR A 11 9.72 1.69 -10.85
N MET A 12 10.13 2.80 -11.48
CA MET A 12 9.84 4.15 -10.98
C MET A 12 8.35 4.50 -11.09
N ASP A 13 7.63 3.96 -12.07
CA ASP A 13 6.17 4.12 -12.14
C ASP A 13 5.46 3.46 -10.96
N GLY A 14 5.94 2.28 -10.55
CA GLY A 14 5.50 1.60 -9.35
C GLY A 14 5.76 2.43 -8.09
N ILE A 15 6.96 3.02 -7.95
CA ILE A 15 7.28 3.92 -6.84
C ILE A 15 6.35 5.15 -6.83
N GLY A 16 6.11 5.76 -7.99
CA GLY A 16 5.17 6.89 -8.10
C GLY A 16 3.74 6.54 -7.67
N PHE A 17 3.29 5.32 -7.97
CA PHE A 17 2.02 4.80 -7.46
C PHE A 17 2.02 4.64 -5.93
N VAL A 18 3.10 4.10 -5.35
CA VAL A 18 3.22 3.92 -3.89
C VAL A 18 3.16 5.25 -3.15
N ILE A 19 3.83 6.29 -3.65
CA ILE A 19 3.81 7.62 -3.03
C ILE A 19 2.37 8.16 -2.93
N ARG A 20 1.63 8.16 -4.05
CA ARG A 20 0.23 8.62 -4.06
C ARG A 20 -0.67 7.79 -3.15
N LEU A 21 -0.44 6.48 -3.09
CA LEU A 21 -1.19 5.58 -2.23
C LEU A 21 -0.91 5.85 -0.74
N ALA A 22 0.35 6.12 -0.38
CA ALA A 22 0.74 6.43 0.99
C ALA A 22 0.15 7.77 1.46
N GLU A 23 0.19 8.82 0.63
CA GLU A 23 -0.48 10.09 0.91
C GLU A 23 -1.97 9.89 1.18
N LYS A 24 -2.64 9.10 0.32
CA LYS A 24 -4.07 8.84 0.49
C LYS A 24 -4.36 8.02 1.74
N ALA A 25 -3.50 7.04 2.07
CA ALA A 25 -3.63 6.21 3.26
C ALA A 25 -3.55 7.05 4.55
N GLU A 26 -2.68 8.05 4.56
CA GLU A 26 -2.54 8.99 5.68
C GLU A 26 -3.78 9.89 5.82
N GLU A 27 -4.28 10.46 4.72
CA GLU A 27 -5.49 11.30 4.72
C GLU A 27 -6.71 10.59 5.34
N VAL A 28 -6.83 9.27 5.12
CA VAL A 28 -7.97 8.47 5.61
C VAL A 28 -7.66 7.70 6.89
N ASN A 29 -6.46 7.87 7.45
CA ASN A 29 -5.95 7.14 8.61
C ASN A 29 -6.17 5.62 8.51
N HIS A 30 -5.85 5.06 7.35
CA HIS A 30 -5.99 3.64 7.07
C HIS A 30 -4.84 3.14 6.20
N HIS A 31 -3.86 2.53 6.84
CA HIS A 31 -2.58 2.19 6.24
C HIS A 31 -2.57 0.74 5.72
N PRO A 32 -2.53 0.52 4.39
CA PRO A 32 -2.36 -0.81 3.82
C PRO A 32 -0.91 -1.29 3.96
N GLU A 33 -0.72 -2.61 3.85
CA GLU A 33 0.60 -3.17 3.59
C GLU A 33 0.92 -3.07 2.10
N ILE A 34 2.12 -2.58 1.78
CA ILE A 34 2.59 -2.36 0.41
C ILE A 34 3.89 -3.15 0.21
N GLN A 35 3.93 -4.00 -0.81
CA GLN A 35 5.14 -4.71 -1.24
C GLN A 35 5.51 -4.26 -2.66
N VAL A 36 6.75 -3.80 -2.83
CA VAL A 36 7.29 -3.33 -4.11
C VAL A 36 8.23 -4.37 -4.68
N GLY A 37 7.87 -4.93 -5.83
CA GLY A 37 8.69 -5.83 -6.63
C GLY A 37 9.19 -5.17 -7.92
N TRP A 38 9.90 -5.93 -8.76
CA TRP A 38 10.26 -5.43 -10.09
C TRP A 38 9.00 -5.17 -10.93
N CYS A 39 8.77 -3.92 -11.32
CA CYS A 39 7.62 -3.47 -12.11
C CYS A 39 6.25 -3.89 -11.55
N THR A 40 6.16 -4.19 -10.25
CA THR A 40 4.93 -4.68 -9.61
C THR A 40 4.78 -4.09 -8.21
N VAL A 41 3.55 -3.77 -7.82
CA VAL A 41 3.20 -3.32 -6.47
C VAL A 41 2.00 -4.12 -5.98
N SER A 42 2.18 -4.83 -4.88
CA SER A 42 1.09 -5.54 -4.18
C SER A 42 0.61 -4.70 -3.00
N VAL A 43 -0.70 -4.48 -2.95
CA VAL A 43 -1.37 -3.73 -1.89
C VAL A 43 -2.32 -4.67 -1.17
N SER A 44 -2.14 -4.80 0.14
CA SER A 44 -2.98 -5.63 0.99
C SER A 44 -3.69 -4.77 2.02
N PHE A 45 -5.02 -4.81 1.99
CA PHE A 45 -5.87 -4.20 3.00
C PHE A 45 -6.36 -5.28 3.97
N THR A 46 -6.11 -5.07 5.26
CA THR A 46 -6.73 -5.82 6.34
C THR A 46 -7.84 -4.96 6.93
N SER A 47 -9.09 -5.22 6.52
CA SER A 47 -10.26 -4.66 7.21
C SER A 47 -10.33 -5.29 8.59
N HIS A 48 -9.88 -4.57 9.60
CA HIS A 48 -9.67 -5.14 10.90
C HIS A 48 -10.78 -4.67 11.84
N ASP A 49 -11.72 -5.58 12.13
CA ASP A 49 -12.54 -5.56 13.34
C ASP A 49 -11.70 -5.95 14.59
N ARG A 50 -10.41 -5.64 14.56
CA ARG A 50 -9.37 -5.82 15.60
C ARG A 50 -8.17 -4.95 15.16
N GLY A 51 -7.02 -4.89 15.81
CA GLY A 51 -5.97 -3.89 15.50
C GLY A 51 -4.75 -4.37 14.71
N VAL A 52 -4.40 -3.73 13.58
CA VAL A 52 -2.98 -3.66 13.19
C VAL A 52 -2.51 -2.37 13.83
N TYR A 53 -2.19 -2.46 15.11
CA TYR A 53 -1.54 -1.36 15.83
C TYR A 53 -0.14 -1.24 15.26
N TYR A 54 0.06 -0.39 14.27
CA TYR A 54 1.32 0.34 14.18
C TYR A 54 1.16 1.51 15.14
N SER A 55 1.44 1.23 16.41
CA SER A 55 1.65 2.26 17.40
C SER A 55 2.73 3.21 16.89
N LEU A 56 2.37 4.49 16.72
CA LEU A 56 3.27 5.65 16.65
C LEU A 56 4.40 5.54 15.61
N CYS A 57 4.20 6.21 14.47
CA CYS A 57 5.31 6.96 13.88
C CYS A 57 5.57 8.20 14.76
#